data_AF-A0A175VR93-F1
#
_entry.id   AF-A0A175VR93-F1
#
_cell.length_a   1.000
_cell.length_b   1.000
_cell.length_c   1.000
_cell.angle_alpha   90.00
_cell.angle_beta   90.00
_cell.angle_gamma   90.00
#
_symmetry.space_group_name_H-M   'P 1'
#
loop_
_entity.id
_entity.type
_entity.pdbx_description
1 polymer ?
#
loop_
_entity_poly.entity_id
_entity_poly.type
_entity_poly.pdbx_seq_one_letter_code
_entity_poly.pdbx_strand_id
1 'polypeptide(L)'
;MHVSLTAKLGLVGLAAQASAHGLVQTPATRQPGSATEAACGRTMVQFYTADGTSYPEALLRANPQGLADGFDAEKCNLWLCKGYQFDDNTANVQSYKPGDVVDMEVYIRIPHRGHANTKFSITMPELEGKCTEPGACVIQWYWLGQGQTYESCIDFTVPAATEAPARRMRGRSRV
;
A
#
# COMPACT_ATOMS: atom_id res chain seq x y z
N MET A 1 -22.90 15.87 62.64
CA MET A 1 -23.26 14.94 61.54
C MET A 1 -22.10 14.95 60.56
N HIS A 2 -21.46 13.79 60.36
CA HIS A 2 -20.21 13.68 59.62
C HIS A 2 -20.41 13.95 58.13
N VAL A 3 -19.68 14.94 57.60
CA VAL A 3 -19.60 15.22 56.16
C VAL A 3 -18.40 14.44 55.62
N SER A 4 -18.65 13.30 54.99
CA SER A 4 -17.63 12.55 54.25
C SER A 4 -17.73 12.93 52.78
N LEU A 5 -16.92 13.90 52.36
CA LEU A 5 -16.78 14.29 50.95
C LEU A 5 -15.69 13.40 50.31
N THR A 6 -16.07 12.23 49.81
CA THR A 6 -15.18 11.38 49.01
C THR A 6 -15.01 12.00 47.63
N ALA A 7 -13.97 12.84 47.48
CA ALA A 7 -13.53 13.37 46.21
C ALA A 7 -13.00 12.21 45.34
N LYS A 8 -13.85 11.68 44.46
CA LYS A 8 -13.45 10.72 43.43
C LYS A 8 -12.69 11.48 42.35
N LEU A 9 -11.38 11.64 42.54
CA LEU A 9 -10.47 12.15 41.53
C LEU A 9 -10.29 11.08 40.46
N GLY A 10 -11.21 11.03 39.50
CA GLY A 10 -11.09 10.19 38.31
C GLY A 10 -10.00 10.77 37.41
N LEU A 11 -8.79 10.24 37.52
CA LEU A 11 -7.70 10.52 36.59
C LEU A 11 -8.12 10.00 35.21
N VAL A 12 -8.64 10.87 34.34
CA VAL A 12 -8.91 10.55 32.94
C VAL A 12 -7.54 10.39 32.28
N GLY A 13 -7.06 9.16 32.21
CA GLY A 13 -5.89 8.80 31.43
C GLY A 13 -6.17 9.12 29.97
N LEU A 14 -5.59 10.21 29.46
CA LEU A 14 -5.57 10.49 28.04
C LEU A 14 -4.67 9.42 27.40
N ALA A 15 -5.26 8.31 26.98
CA ALA A 15 -4.55 7.28 26.23
C ALA A 15 -4.07 7.93 24.93
N ALA A 16 -2.78 8.29 24.89
CA ALA A 16 -2.13 8.77 23.69
C ALA A 16 -2.06 7.60 22.70
N GLN A 17 -3.14 7.41 21.94
CA GLN A 17 -3.13 6.59 20.75
C GLN A 17 -2.29 7.35 19.72
N ALA A 18 -0.98 7.15 19.77
CA ALA A 18 -0.15 7.54 18.65
C ALA A 18 -0.60 6.65 17.48
N SER A 19 -1.06 7.26 16.39
CA SER A 19 -1.38 6.59 15.14
C SER A 19 -0.25 6.86 14.17
N ALA A 20 0.20 5.83 13.46
CA ALA A 20 1.21 5.99 12.43
C ALA A 20 0.50 6.61 11.24
N HIS A 21 1.30 7.10 10.32
CA HIS A 21 0.87 7.59 9.03
C HIS A 21 2.05 7.32 8.13
N GLY A 22 1.84 6.61 7.03
CA GLY A 22 2.94 6.15 6.19
C GLY A 22 2.52 5.83 4.78
N LEU A 23 3.41 6.09 3.83
CA LEU A 23 3.29 5.67 2.44
C LEU A 23 4.67 5.48 1.82
N VAL A 24 4.73 4.67 0.75
CA VAL A 24 5.89 4.66 -0.14
C VAL A 24 5.89 5.95 -0.96
N GLN A 25 7.00 6.66 -0.91
CA GLN A 25 7.29 7.88 -1.68
C GLN A 25 8.04 7.56 -2.98
N THR A 26 8.87 6.52 -2.99
CA THR A 26 9.59 6.06 -4.19
C THR A 26 9.64 4.53 -4.20
N PRO A 27 9.32 3.86 -5.33
CA PRO A 27 8.83 4.42 -6.61
C PRO A 27 7.45 5.09 -6.50
N ALA A 28 7.00 5.71 -7.60
CA ALA A 28 5.67 6.33 -7.64
C ALA A 28 4.56 5.30 -7.35
N THR A 29 3.63 5.67 -6.49
CA THR A 29 2.54 4.80 -6.03
C THR A 29 1.20 5.28 -6.57
N ARG A 30 0.24 4.35 -6.71
CA ARG A 30 -1.15 4.69 -7.03
C ARG A 30 -1.65 5.81 -6.10
N GLN A 31 -2.36 6.76 -6.68
CA GLN A 31 -3.09 7.80 -5.98
C GLN A 31 -4.59 7.65 -6.28
N PRO A 32 -5.49 8.07 -5.38
CA PRO A 32 -6.91 8.07 -5.66
C PRO A 32 -7.25 9.13 -6.72
N GLY A 33 -8.08 8.76 -7.69
CA GLY A 33 -8.62 9.67 -8.70
C GLY A 33 -10.06 9.30 -9.09
N SER A 34 -10.47 9.65 -10.32
CA SER A 34 -11.83 9.44 -10.80
C SER A 34 -12.22 7.98 -10.91
N ALA A 35 -11.30 7.08 -11.27
CA ALA A 35 -11.60 5.65 -11.34
C ALA A 35 -11.79 5.07 -9.93
N THR A 36 -10.98 5.52 -8.99
CA THR A 36 -11.14 5.21 -7.56
C THR A 36 -12.46 5.74 -7.03
N GLU A 37 -12.87 6.96 -7.39
CA GLU A 37 -14.18 7.49 -6.98
C GLU A 37 -15.33 6.65 -7.54
N ALA A 38 -15.24 6.19 -8.79
CA ALA A 38 -16.26 5.34 -9.40
C ALA A 38 -16.39 3.95 -8.74
N ALA A 39 -15.31 3.41 -8.16
CA ALA A 39 -15.32 2.11 -7.47
C ALA A 39 -15.58 2.22 -5.96
N CYS A 40 -14.94 3.20 -5.30
CA CYS A 40 -14.86 3.33 -3.86
C CYS A 40 -15.71 4.48 -3.29
N GLY A 41 -16.34 5.27 -4.15
CA GLY A 41 -17.15 6.41 -3.75
C GLY A 41 -16.34 7.63 -3.33
N ARG A 42 -17.04 8.78 -3.31
CA ARG A 42 -16.44 10.09 -3.10
C ARG A 42 -15.88 10.27 -1.69
N THR A 43 -16.55 9.72 -0.68
CA THR A 43 -16.14 9.80 0.73
C THR A 43 -14.73 9.25 0.92
N MET A 44 -14.43 8.11 0.29
CA MET A 44 -13.12 7.47 0.38
C MET A 44 -12.04 8.30 -0.32
N VAL A 45 -12.31 8.77 -1.54
CA VAL A 45 -11.36 9.58 -2.32
C VAL A 45 -11.03 10.88 -1.60
N GLN A 46 -12.03 11.58 -1.06
CA GLN A 46 -11.81 12.83 -0.32
C GLN A 46 -10.98 12.59 0.94
N PHE A 47 -11.26 11.52 1.69
CA PHE A 47 -10.50 11.16 2.89
C PHE A 47 -9.01 10.97 2.58
N TYR A 48 -8.68 10.21 1.54
CA TYR A 48 -7.30 9.95 1.17
C TYR A 48 -6.62 11.08 0.39
N THR A 49 -7.37 11.93 -0.29
CA THR A 49 -6.83 13.15 -0.91
C THR A 49 -6.42 14.16 0.18
N ALA A 50 -7.19 14.23 1.27
CA ALA A 50 -6.86 15.09 2.42
C ALA A 50 -5.64 14.57 3.20
N ASP A 51 -5.49 13.24 3.32
CA ASP A 51 -4.30 12.63 3.90
C ASP A 51 -3.93 11.29 3.22
N GLY A 52 -3.02 11.35 2.25
CA GLY A 52 -2.52 10.17 1.53
C GLY A 52 -1.74 9.19 2.42
N THR A 53 -1.29 9.63 3.59
CA THR A 53 -0.56 8.81 4.57
C THR A 53 -1.49 8.00 5.49
N SER A 54 -2.81 8.22 5.38
CA SER A 54 -3.85 7.55 6.17
C SER A 54 -4.11 6.11 5.70
N TYR A 55 -4.99 5.39 6.41
CA TYR A 55 -5.17 3.93 6.31
C TYR A 55 -6.65 3.50 6.39
N PRO A 56 -6.99 2.26 5.95
CA PRO A 56 -8.38 1.78 5.87
C PRO A 56 -9.13 1.81 7.20
N GLU A 57 -8.49 1.44 8.31
CA GLU A 57 -9.14 1.45 9.62
C GLU A 57 -9.46 2.88 10.10
N ALA A 58 -8.65 3.88 9.72
CA ALA A 58 -8.97 5.29 10.01
C ALA A 58 -10.16 5.77 9.17
N LEU A 59 -10.22 5.39 7.89
CA LEU A 59 -11.35 5.68 7.01
C LEU A 59 -12.66 5.14 7.62
N LEU A 60 -12.67 3.86 8.02
CA LEU A 60 -13.85 3.25 8.63
C LEU A 60 -14.21 3.87 9.98
N ARG A 61 -13.22 4.18 10.82
CA ARG A 61 -13.45 4.83 12.12
C ARG A 61 -14.01 6.24 11.97
N ALA A 62 -13.60 6.98 10.95
CA ALA A 62 -14.15 8.30 10.63
C ALA A 62 -15.57 8.21 10.05
N ASN A 63 -15.97 7.05 9.54
CA ASN A 63 -17.26 6.82 8.89
C ASN A 63 -18.00 5.62 9.53
N PRO A 64 -18.41 5.73 10.81
CA PRO A 64 -19.02 4.61 11.54
C PRO A 64 -20.38 4.17 10.99
N GLN A 65 -21.03 5.01 10.17
CA GLN A 65 -22.27 4.68 9.46
C GLN A 65 -22.02 3.94 8.14
N GLY A 66 -20.75 3.62 7.83
CA GLY A 66 -20.33 3.07 6.55
C GLY A 66 -19.91 4.13 5.54
N LEU A 67 -19.37 3.67 4.41
CA LEU A 67 -18.99 4.52 3.29
C LEU A 67 -20.21 4.69 2.38
N ALA A 68 -20.97 5.75 2.62
CA ALA A 68 -21.99 6.20 1.67
C ALA A 68 -21.34 6.91 0.47
N ASP A 69 -22.16 7.24 -0.54
CA ASP A 69 -21.77 7.96 -1.77
C ASP A 69 -20.97 7.14 -2.79
N GLY A 70 -21.49 5.96 -3.18
CA GLY A 70 -21.00 5.20 -4.34
C GLY A 70 -19.94 4.13 -4.03
N PHE A 71 -19.66 3.85 -2.75
CA PHE A 71 -18.82 2.73 -2.37
C PHE A 71 -19.48 1.40 -2.76
N ASP A 72 -18.74 0.58 -3.50
CA ASP A 72 -19.16 -0.75 -3.92
C ASP A 72 -18.12 -1.77 -3.44
N ALA A 73 -18.47 -2.62 -2.47
CA ALA A 73 -17.55 -3.59 -1.87
C ALA A 73 -17.07 -4.66 -2.87
N GLU A 74 -17.80 -4.89 -3.96
CA GLU A 74 -17.37 -5.82 -5.01
C GLU A 74 -16.30 -5.20 -5.92
N LYS A 75 -16.26 -3.86 -6.02
CA LYS A 75 -15.30 -3.12 -6.85
C LYS A 75 -14.17 -2.47 -6.03
N CYS A 76 -14.41 -2.21 -4.76
CA CYS A 76 -13.49 -1.50 -3.87
C CYS A 76 -13.04 -2.40 -2.71
N ASN A 77 -11.85 -2.98 -2.86
CA ASN A 77 -11.17 -3.65 -1.77
C ASN A 77 -10.22 -2.67 -1.06
N LEU A 78 -10.58 -2.16 0.13
CA LEU A 78 -9.73 -1.20 0.84
C LEU A 78 -8.42 -1.82 1.39
N TRP A 79 -8.21 -3.14 1.29
CA TRP A 79 -7.02 -3.85 1.77
C TRP A 79 -6.14 -4.37 0.61
N LEU A 80 -6.51 -3.99 -0.61
CA LEU A 80 -5.71 -4.15 -1.81
C LEU A 80 -5.50 -2.76 -2.40
N CYS A 81 -4.27 -2.26 -2.33
CA CYS A 81 -3.92 -0.90 -2.77
C CYS A 81 -4.76 0.22 -2.15
N LYS A 82 -5.26 0.06 -0.92
CA LYS A 82 -6.23 0.99 -0.29
C LYS A 82 -7.54 1.16 -1.07
N GLY A 83 -7.81 0.33 -2.08
CA GLY A 83 -8.90 0.49 -3.04
C GLY A 83 -8.55 1.37 -4.25
N TYR A 84 -7.31 1.86 -4.38
CA TYR A 84 -6.90 2.71 -5.51
C TYR A 84 -6.83 1.92 -6.81
N GLN A 85 -7.39 2.52 -7.86
CA GLN A 85 -7.59 1.88 -9.14
C GLN A 85 -6.41 2.14 -10.09
N PHE A 86 -6.15 1.18 -10.98
CA PHE A 86 -5.06 1.28 -11.97
C PHE A 86 -5.26 2.44 -12.95
N ASP A 87 -6.50 2.70 -13.36
CA ASP A 87 -6.82 3.72 -14.36
C ASP A 87 -6.40 5.14 -13.90
N ASP A 88 -6.31 5.38 -12.60
CA ASP A 88 -5.79 6.63 -12.02
C ASP A 88 -4.25 6.72 -12.03
N ASN A 89 -3.55 5.64 -12.43
CA ASN A 89 -2.10 5.48 -12.30
C ASN A 89 -1.39 5.03 -13.59
N THR A 90 -2.07 5.04 -14.73
CA THR A 90 -1.51 4.60 -16.03
C THR A 90 -0.21 5.32 -16.43
N ALA A 91 0.01 6.54 -15.95
CA ALA A 91 1.21 7.33 -16.22
C ALA A 91 2.44 6.94 -15.38
N ASN A 92 2.28 6.14 -14.31
CA ASN A 92 3.35 5.87 -13.33
C ASN A 92 3.73 4.38 -13.25
N VAL A 93 3.49 3.63 -14.32
CA VAL A 93 3.85 2.21 -14.39
C VAL A 93 5.35 2.06 -14.50
N GLN A 94 5.94 1.29 -13.59
CA GLN A 94 7.35 0.98 -13.59
C GLN A 94 7.65 -0.18 -14.55
N SER A 95 8.87 -0.27 -15.07
CA SER A 95 9.29 -1.38 -15.91
C SER A 95 10.57 -1.98 -15.38
N TYR A 96 10.51 -3.26 -15.02
CA TYR A 96 11.62 -3.99 -14.40
C TYR A 96 11.95 -5.25 -15.20
N LYS A 97 13.07 -5.87 -14.87
CA LYS A 97 13.50 -7.19 -15.31
C LYS A 97 13.76 -8.07 -14.08
N PRO A 98 13.67 -9.40 -14.21
CA PRO A 98 14.10 -10.29 -13.14
C PRO A 98 15.54 -9.97 -12.73
N GLY A 99 15.77 -9.81 -11.43
CA GLY A 99 17.07 -9.42 -10.86
C GLY A 99 17.29 -7.91 -10.69
N ASP A 100 16.45 -7.04 -11.26
CA ASP A 100 16.54 -5.60 -11.02
C ASP A 100 16.34 -5.31 -9.52
N VAL A 101 17.13 -4.37 -9.01
CA VAL A 101 17.01 -3.87 -7.65
C VAL A 101 16.08 -2.65 -7.66
N VAL A 102 15.02 -2.72 -6.85
CA VAL A 102 14.06 -1.63 -6.68
C VAL A 102 14.28 -1.00 -5.31
N ASP A 103 14.73 0.25 -5.31
CA ASP A 103 14.89 1.03 -4.09
C ASP A 103 13.54 1.57 -3.62
N MET A 104 13.22 1.30 -2.37
CA MET A 104 11.98 1.66 -1.71
C MET A 104 12.26 2.73 -0.66
N GLU A 105 11.61 3.89 -0.79
CA GLU A 105 11.63 4.95 0.20
C GLU A 105 10.23 5.14 0.78
N VAL A 106 10.10 4.97 2.08
CA VAL A 106 8.87 5.12 2.85
C VAL A 106 8.94 6.39 3.67
N TYR A 107 7.94 7.25 3.48
CA TYR A 107 7.72 8.41 4.32
C TYR A 107 6.81 8.04 5.49
N ILE A 108 7.25 8.30 6.72
CA ILE A 108 6.46 8.14 7.94
C ILE A 108 6.15 9.53 8.50
N ARG A 109 4.90 9.96 8.39
CA ARG A 109 4.45 11.30 8.82
C ARG A 109 4.40 11.43 10.34
N ILE A 110 3.96 10.38 11.03
CA ILE A 110 3.87 10.33 12.50
C ILE A 110 4.68 9.14 13.00
N PRO A 111 5.92 9.34 13.49
CA PRO A 111 6.76 8.26 13.98
C PRO A 111 6.30 7.76 15.35
N HIS A 112 6.49 6.46 15.59
CA HIS A 112 6.21 5.78 16.85
C HIS A 112 7.46 5.29 17.54
N ARG A 113 7.29 4.76 18.76
CA ARG A 113 8.33 3.95 19.40
C ARG A 113 8.53 2.65 18.62
N GLY A 114 9.76 2.42 18.17
CA GLY A 114 10.16 1.23 17.42
C GLY A 114 11.19 1.57 16.34
N HIS A 115 11.61 0.55 15.60
CA HIS A 115 12.47 0.70 14.43
C HIS A 115 11.68 0.31 13.18
N ALA A 116 11.73 1.15 12.16
CA ALA A 116 11.18 0.86 10.84
C ALA A 116 12.23 1.19 9.78
N ASN A 117 12.37 0.31 8.78
CA ASN A 117 13.23 0.60 7.63
C ASN A 117 12.46 1.54 6.71
N THR A 118 12.88 2.80 6.67
CA THR A 118 12.33 3.79 5.73
C THR A 118 13.01 3.75 4.37
N LYS A 119 14.21 3.15 4.29
CA LYS A 119 14.93 2.91 3.04
C LYS A 119 15.36 1.45 3.00
N PHE A 120 14.96 0.75 1.96
CA PHE A 120 15.32 -0.64 1.73
C PHE A 120 15.24 -0.93 0.23
N SER A 121 15.82 -2.04 -0.20
CA SER A 121 15.76 -2.47 -1.59
C SER A 121 15.13 -3.86 -1.68
N ILE A 122 14.37 -4.11 -2.73
CA ILE A 122 13.90 -5.45 -3.09
C ILE A 122 14.52 -5.87 -4.41
N THR A 123 14.58 -7.17 -4.67
CA THR A 123 15.00 -7.72 -5.97
C THR A 123 13.76 -8.23 -6.69
N MET A 124 13.57 -7.79 -7.94
CA MET A 124 12.46 -8.22 -8.77
C MET A 124 12.59 -9.72 -9.07
N PRO A 125 11.59 -10.55 -8.71
CA PRO A 125 11.64 -11.97 -9.02
C PRO A 125 11.38 -12.23 -10.51
N GLU A 126 11.72 -13.44 -10.96
CA GLU A 126 11.13 -14.01 -12.17
C GLU A 126 9.65 -14.30 -11.89
N LEU A 127 8.78 -13.94 -12.83
CA LEU A 127 7.33 -14.02 -12.67
C LEU A 127 6.67 -14.93 -13.72
N GLU A 128 7.46 -15.70 -14.47
CA GLU A 128 7.00 -16.72 -15.42
C GLU A 128 6.07 -16.14 -16.49
N GLY A 129 6.42 -14.96 -17.00
CA GLY A 129 5.60 -14.24 -17.99
C GLY A 129 4.31 -13.63 -17.43
N LYS A 130 4.12 -13.61 -16.11
CA LYS A 130 3.10 -12.78 -15.46
C LYS A 130 3.56 -11.32 -15.45
N CYS A 131 2.61 -10.41 -15.28
CA CYS A 131 2.89 -8.98 -15.18
C CYS A 131 3.52 -8.38 -16.45
N THR A 132 3.25 -8.94 -17.63
CA THR A 132 3.69 -8.33 -18.90
C THR A 132 2.85 -7.10 -19.28
N GLU A 133 1.60 -7.06 -18.81
CA GLU A 133 0.65 -5.99 -19.08
C GLU A 133 0.57 -5.01 -17.89
N PRO A 134 0.53 -3.69 -18.16
CA PRO A 134 0.25 -2.69 -17.13
C PRO A 134 -1.05 -2.97 -16.37
N GLY A 135 -1.04 -2.74 -15.05
CA GLY A 135 -2.21 -2.93 -14.19
C GLY A 135 -2.50 -4.38 -13.78
N ALA A 136 -1.83 -5.36 -14.39
CA ALA A 136 -1.96 -6.77 -14.02
C ALA A 136 -1.32 -7.07 -12.65
N CYS A 137 -0.27 -6.33 -12.27
CA CYS A 137 0.50 -6.56 -11.06
C CYS A 137 0.91 -5.26 -10.37
N VAL A 138 1.07 -5.37 -9.05
CA VAL A 138 1.58 -4.31 -8.19
C VAL A 138 2.58 -4.86 -7.19
N ILE A 139 3.57 -4.07 -6.82
CA ILE A 139 4.29 -4.25 -5.56
C ILE A 139 3.42 -3.57 -4.49
N GLN A 140 2.76 -4.36 -3.65
CA GLN A 140 2.03 -3.83 -2.50
C GLN A 140 2.97 -3.79 -1.30
N TRP A 141 3.40 -2.58 -0.93
CA TRP A 141 3.98 -2.35 0.39
C TRP A 141 2.87 -2.40 1.43
N TYR A 142 3.10 -3.15 2.50
CA TYR A 142 2.17 -3.35 3.60
C TYR A 142 2.91 -3.18 4.93
N TRP A 143 2.37 -2.36 5.82
CA TRP A 143 2.86 -2.21 7.18
C TRP A 143 1.69 -2.22 8.17
N LEU A 144 1.68 -3.21 9.08
CA LEU A 144 0.72 -3.28 10.17
C LEU A 144 1.38 -2.81 11.47
N GLY A 145 0.82 -1.78 12.09
CA GLY A 145 1.30 -1.25 13.37
C GLY A 145 0.14 -0.81 14.25
N GLN A 146 0.08 -1.31 15.49
CA GLN A 146 -0.96 -0.92 16.46
C GLN A 146 -2.42 -1.07 15.93
N GLY A 147 -2.67 -2.09 15.09
CA GLY A 147 -3.98 -2.32 14.47
C GLY A 147 -4.32 -1.35 13.33
N GLN A 148 -3.31 -0.76 12.68
CA GLN A 148 -3.44 0.19 11.59
C GLN A 148 -2.68 -0.33 10.38
N THR A 149 -3.34 -0.37 9.22
CA THR A 149 -2.82 -0.97 7.98
C THR A 149 -2.38 0.09 6.99
N TYR A 150 -1.08 0.27 6.81
CA TYR A 150 -0.54 1.18 5.80
C TYR A 150 -0.21 0.42 4.53
N GLU A 151 -0.65 0.96 3.41
CA GLU A 151 -0.53 0.33 2.11
C GLU A 151 -0.04 1.33 1.07
N SER A 152 0.72 0.83 0.10
CA SER A 152 1.06 1.57 -1.12
C SER A 152 1.26 0.59 -2.25
N CYS A 153 0.75 0.89 -3.44
CA CYS A 153 0.89 0.03 -4.61
C CYS A 153 1.69 0.70 -5.71
N ILE A 154 2.70 -0.01 -6.20
CA ILE A 154 3.52 0.39 -7.34
C ILE A 154 3.15 -0.53 -8.49
N ASP A 155 2.49 0.00 -9.52
CA ASP A 155 2.24 -0.75 -10.75
C ASP A 155 3.55 -0.99 -11.50
N PHE A 156 3.72 -2.20 -12.01
CA PHE A 156 4.92 -2.53 -12.76
C PHE A 156 4.68 -3.58 -13.84
N THR A 157 5.60 -3.63 -14.80
CA THR A 157 5.71 -4.72 -15.77
C THR A 157 7.06 -5.41 -15.68
N VAL A 158 7.07 -6.71 -16.03
CA VAL A 158 8.27 -7.54 -16.22
C VAL A 158 8.15 -8.23 -17.58
N PRO A 159 9.20 -8.22 -18.42
CA PRO A 159 9.15 -8.91 -19.70
C PRO A 159 9.03 -10.42 -19.48
N ALA A 160 8.36 -11.10 -20.41
CA ALA A 160 8.38 -12.55 -20.44
C ALA A 160 9.83 -13.05 -20.55
N ALA A 161 10.17 -14.11 -19.82
CA ALA A 161 11.48 -14.74 -19.91
C ALA A 161 11.77 -15.09 -21.38
N THR A 162 12.81 -14.49 -21.95
CA THR A 162 13.32 -14.94 -23.25
C THR A 162 13.99 -16.28 -23.04
N GLU A 163 13.53 -17.33 -23.74
CA GLU A 163 14.22 -18.61 -23.73
C GLU A 163 15.71 -18.39 -24.02
N ALA A 164 16.56 -18.74 -23.06
CA ALA A 164 18.00 -18.69 -23.27
C ALA A 164 18.30 -19.55 -24.51
N PRO A 165 19.08 -19.05 -25.50
CA PRO A 165 19.30 -19.78 -26.73
C PRO A 165 19.84 -21.16 -26.38
N ALA A 166 19.11 -22.20 -26.81
CA ALA A 166 19.43 -23.59 -26.55
C ALA A 166 20.93 -23.77 -26.75
N ARG A 167 21.64 -24.06 -25.65
CA ARG A 167 23.09 -24.24 -25.63
C ARG A 167 23.42 -25.30 -26.66
N ARG A 168 23.79 -24.86 -27.87
CA ARG A 168 24.09 -25.72 -29.02
C ARG A 168 25.08 -26.74 -28.50
N MET A 169 24.62 -27.99 -28.33
CA MET A 169 25.45 -29.06 -27.80
C MET A 169 26.70 -29.07 -28.67
N ARG A 170 27.81 -28.55 -28.13
CA ARG A 170 29.11 -28.64 -28.78
C ARG A 170 29.36 -30.13 -28.89
N GLY A 171 29.21 -30.63 -30.11
CA GLY A 171 29.43 -32.01 -30.47
C GLY A 171 30.73 -32.46 -29.83
N ARG A 172 30.61 -33.40 -28.90
CA ARG A 172 31.74 -34.08 -28.30
C ARG A 172 32.36 -34.89 -29.43
N SER A 173 33.40 -34.33 -30.05
CA SER A 173 34.21 -35.02 -31.04
C SER A 173 34.72 -36.29 -30.38
N ARG A 174 34.26 -37.43 -30.89
CA ARG A 174 34.82 -38.74 -30.57
C ARG A 174 36.17 -38.81 -31.28
N VAL A 175 37.23 -38.89 -30.50
CA VAL A 175 38.47 -39.55 -30.89
C VAL A 175 38.67 -40.67 -29.89
#